data_AF-A0A925ZF83-F1
#
_entry.id   AF-A0A925ZF83-F1
#
_cell.length_a   1.000
_cell.length_b   1.000
_cell.length_c   1.000
_cell.angle_alpha   90.00
_cell.angle_beta   90.00
_cell.angle_gamma   90.00
#
_symmetry.space_group_name_H-M   'P 1'
#
loop_
_entity.id
_entity.type
_entity.pdbx_description
1 polymer ?
#
loop_
_entity_poly.entity_id
_entity_poly.type
_entity_poly.pdbx_seq_one_letter_code
_entity_poly.pdbx_strand_id
1 'polypeptide(L)'
;DKPIIVGYEAQLLGALNDPTANKSRLSSVKTLYPVPTVWSSHPLIVLTDQGKRLQQALLDPKVQKIAWERYGFRSATGRDSVPPNFKALGVPTSIDNVIALPGAKAMKRILAGLSQN
;
A
#
# COMPACT_ATOMS: atom_id res chain seq x y z
N ASP A 1 8.29 -3.20 26.02
CA ASP A 1 7.90 -2.40 24.83
C ASP A 1 6.92 -3.14 23.95
N LYS A 2 5.94 -2.45 23.37
CA LYS A 2 5.06 -3.04 22.35
C LYS A 2 5.81 -2.97 21.01
N PRO A 3 5.89 -4.07 20.24
CA PRO A 3 6.59 -4.04 18.95
C PRO A 3 5.87 -3.11 17.97
N ILE A 4 6.63 -2.22 17.32
CA ILE A 4 6.16 -1.50 16.13
C ILE A 4 6.37 -2.43 14.93
N ILE A 5 5.30 -2.68 14.19
CA ILE A 5 5.36 -3.43 12.94
C ILE A 5 5.28 -2.42 11.80
N VAL A 6 6.26 -2.47 10.91
CA VAL A 6 6.23 -1.72 9.64
C VAL A 6 5.82 -2.69 8.54
N GLY A 7 4.73 -2.36 7.84
CA GLY A 7 4.17 -3.21 6.79
C GLY A 7 3.31 -2.43 5.82
N TYR A 8 2.78 -3.12 4.80
CA TYR A 8 1.95 -2.51 3.77
C TYR A 8 0.46 -2.50 4.16
N GLU A 9 -0.25 -1.46 3.75
CA GLU A 9 -1.72 -1.36 3.86
C GLU A 9 -2.44 -2.59 3.27
N ALA A 10 -1.95 -3.08 2.12
CA ALA A 10 -2.46 -4.27 1.45
C ALA A 10 -2.39 -5.55 2.32
N GLN A 11 -1.36 -5.69 3.16
CA GLN A 11 -1.22 -6.87 4.03
C GLN A 11 -2.26 -6.85 5.15
N LEU A 12 -2.57 -5.67 5.69
CA LEU A 12 -3.62 -5.51 6.69
C LEU A 12 -4.99 -5.84 6.10
N LEU A 13 -5.25 -5.48 4.84
CA LEU A 13 -6.46 -5.91 4.14
C LEU A 13 -6.54 -7.42 3.96
N GLY A 14 -5.44 -8.02 3.50
CA GLY A 14 -5.35 -9.46 3.33
C GLY A 14 -5.72 -10.18 4.62
N ALA A 15 -5.18 -9.73 5.76
CA ALA A 15 -5.51 -10.26 7.07
C ALA A 15 -6.97 -10.03 7.50
N LEU A 16 -7.60 -8.92 7.12
CA LEU A 16 -9.02 -8.68 7.41
C LEU A 16 -9.96 -9.55 6.56
N ASN A 17 -9.57 -9.79 5.31
CA ASN A 17 -10.34 -10.56 4.33
C ASN A 17 -10.15 -12.06 4.51
N ASP A 18 -9.09 -12.50 5.18
CA ASP A 18 -8.83 -13.89 5.51
C ASP A 18 -9.85 -14.41 6.55
N PRO A 19 -10.67 -15.43 6.22
CA PRO A 19 -11.62 -16.04 7.15
C PRO A 19 -10.97 -16.70 8.37
N THR A 20 -9.71 -17.12 8.24
CA THR A 20 -8.97 -17.84 9.28
C THR A 20 -8.22 -16.89 10.24
N ALA A 21 -8.12 -15.61 9.88
CA ALA A 21 -7.40 -14.63 10.68
C ALA A 21 -8.16 -14.28 11.97
N ASN A 22 -7.40 -14.09 13.06
CA ASN A 22 -7.97 -13.66 14.34
C ASN A 22 -8.25 -12.15 14.34
N LYS A 23 -9.44 -11.77 13.85
CA LYS A 23 -9.89 -10.37 13.71
C LYS A 23 -9.88 -9.57 15.01
N SER A 24 -10.05 -10.24 16.17
CA SER A 24 -10.00 -9.59 17.49
C SER A 24 -8.61 -9.01 17.83
N ARG A 25 -7.54 -9.55 17.24
CA ARG A 25 -6.19 -8.99 17.41
C ARG A 25 -5.98 -7.76 16.53
N LEU A 26 -6.58 -7.75 15.33
CA LEU A 26 -6.46 -6.66 14.37
C LEU A 26 -7.16 -5.39 14.84
N SER A 27 -8.23 -5.48 15.64
CA SER A 27 -8.94 -4.31 16.18
C SER A 27 -8.10 -3.44 17.13
N SER A 28 -7.00 -3.99 17.66
CA SER A 28 -6.05 -3.23 18.50
C SER A 28 -4.96 -2.51 17.69
N VAL A 29 -4.85 -2.80 16.38
CA VAL A 29 -3.88 -2.18 15.49
C VAL A 29 -4.32 -0.76 15.15
N LYS A 30 -3.36 0.17 15.17
CA LYS A 30 -3.54 1.54 14.70
C LYS A 30 -2.53 1.80 13.59
N THR A 31 -3.00 2.36 12.49
CA THR A 31 -2.14 2.73 11.37
C THR A 31 -1.60 4.15 11.59
N LEU A 32 -0.32 4.35 11.32
CA LEU A 32 0.34 5.65 11.36
C LEU A 32 0.77 6.02 9.94
N TYR A 33 0.34 7.18 9.46
CA TYR A 33 0.76 7.75 8.18
C TYR A 33 1.72 8.91 8.47
N PRO A 34 3.05 8.72 8.34
CA PRO A 34 3.99 9.81 8.52
C PRO A 34 3.75 10.89 7.47
N VAL A 35 4.03 12.14 7.82
CA VAL A 35 3.94 13.26 6.88
C VAL A 35 5.35 13.82 6.67
N PRO A 36 5.90 13.77 5.44
CA PRO A 36 5.31 13.17 4.24
C PRO A 36 5.33 11.63 4.25
N THR A 37 4.33 11.00 3.62
CA THR A 37 4.27 9.55 3.45
C THR A 37 5.11 9.14 2.24
N VAL A 38 5.89 8.08 2.36
CA VAL A 38 6.60 7.52 1.20
C VAL A 38 5.61 6.80 0.28
N TRP A 39 5.54 7.22 -0.97
CA TRP A 39 4.72 6.58 -2.00
C TRP A 39 5.58 5.74 -2.94
N SER A 40 5.34 4.43 -2.95
CA SER A 40 6.00 3.49 -3.86
C SER A 40 5.13 3.25 -5.09
N SER A 41 5.64 3.59 -6.27
CA SER A 41 5.00 3.32 -7.56
C SER A 41 5.69 2.14 -8.24
N HIS A 42 4.92 1.22 -8.80
CA HIS A 42 5.41 0.08 -9.57
C HIS A 42 4.98 0.23 -11.05
N PRO A 43 5.71 1.03 -11.85
CA PRO A 43 5.35 1.24 -13.25
C PRO A 43 5.55 -0.05 -14.05
N LEU A 44 4.60 -0.36 -14.92
CA LEU A 44 4.72 -1.43 -15.92
C LEU A 44 4.94 -0.79 -17.28
N ILE A 45 6.02 -1.19 -17.96
CA ILE A 45 6.31 -0.80 -19.35
C ILE A 45 6.13 -2.03 -20.23
N VAL A 46 5.22 -1.93 -21.20
CA VAL A 46 4.97 -3.01 -22.16
C VAL A 46 5.85 -2.85 -23.39
N LEU A 47 6.64 -3.88 -23.70
CA LEU A 47 7.61 -3.89 -24.80
C LEU A 47 7.14 -4.74 -26.00
N THR A 48 6.07 -5.51 -25.86
CA THR A 48 5.59 -6.45 -26.88
C THR A 48 4.10 -6.33 -27.11
N ASP A 49 3.64 -6.72 -28.31
CA ASP A 49 2.21 -6.73 -28.63
C ASP A 49 1.41 -7.68 -27.73
N GLN A 50 1.98 -8.83 -27.37
CA GLN A 50 1.34 -9.76 -26.42
C GLN A 50 1.15 -9.12 -25.03
N GLY A 51 2.08 -8.28 -24.59
CA GLY A 51 2.00 -7.56 -23.32
C GLY A 51 0.88 -6.53 -23.27
N LYS A 52 0.35 -6.07 -24.42
CA LYS A 52 -0.77 -5.12 -24.47
C LYS A 52 -2.02 -5.68 -23.78
N ARG A 53 -2.23 -7.00 -23.85
CA ARG A 53 -3.35 -7.66 -23.15
C ARG A 53 -3.26 -7.51 -21.64
N LEU A 54 -2.05 -7.61 -21.07
CA LEU A 54 -1.82 -7.38 -19.63
C LEU A 54 -2.05 -5.91 -19.28
N GLN A 55 -1.53 -4.97 -20.09
CA GLN A 55 -1.78 -3.55 -19.88
C GLN A 55 -3.27 -3.22 -19.88
N GLN A 56 -4.03 -3.73 -20.85
CA GLN A 56 -5.48 -3.55 -20.92
C GLN A 56 -6.17 -4.08 -19.66
N ALA A 57 -5.80 -5.27 -19.19
CA ALA A 57 -6.35 -5.83 -17.96
C ALA A 57 -6.03 -4.97 -16.72
N LEU A 58 -4.81 -4.43 -16.60
CA LEU A 58 -4.41 -3.59 -15.47
C LEU A 58 -5.03 -2.18 -15.50
N LEU A 59 -5.43 -1.72 -16.68
CA LEU A 59 -6.14 -0.45 -16.88
C LEU A 59 -7.68 -0.60 -16.82
N ASP A 60 -8.19 -1.84 -16.83
CA ASP A 60 -9.63 -2.10 -16.74
C ASP A 60 -10.20 -1.61 -15.38
N PRO A 61 -11.22 -0.75 -15.36
CA PRO A 61 -11.77 -0.20 -14.12
C PRO A 61 -12.31 -1.25 -13.15
N LYS A 62 -12.86 -2.37 -13.64
CA LYS A 62 -13.36 -3.45 -12.78
C LYS A 62 -12.19 -4.19 -12.13
N VAL A 63 -11.12 -4.45 -12.89
CA VAL A 63 -9.89 -5.05 -12.36
C VAL A 63 -9.26 -4.13 -11.32
N GLN A 64 -9.16 -2.84 -11.61
CA GLN A 64 -8.62 -1.84 -10.69
C GLN A 64 -9.45 -1.71 -9.41
N LYS A 65 -10.78 -1.81 -9.50
CA LYS A 65 -11.68 -1.84 -8.34
C LYS A 65 -11.44 -3.08 -7.48
N ILE A 66 -11.33 -4.27 -8.09
CA ILE A 66 -11.03 -5.52 -7.38
C ILE A 66 -9.66 -5.44 -6.70
N ALA A 67 -8.64 -4.95 -7.40
CA ALA A 67 -7.29 -4.78 -6.86
C ALA A 67 -7.28 -3.88 -5.62
N TRP A 68 -8.10 -2.82 -5.62
CA TRP A 68 -8.25 -1.94 -4.47
C TRP A 68 -9.06 -2.58 -3.33
N GLU A 69 -10.30 -2.99 -3.59
CA GLU A 69 -11.25 -3.40 -2.54
C GLU A 69 -10.89 -4.74 -1.90
N ARG A 70 -10.26 -5.66 -2.64
CA ARG A 70 -9.91 -7.00 -2.13
C ARG A 70 -8.46 -7.13 -1.70
N TYR A 71 -7.56 -6.41 -2.39
CA TYR A 71 -6.12 -6.60 -2.23
C TYR A 71 -5.36 -5.34 -1.80
N GLY A 72 -6.01 -4.17 -1.69
CA GLY A 72 -5.43 -2.97 -1.09
C GLY A 72 -4.41 -2.26 -1.99
N PHE A 73 -4.42 -2.57 -3.29
CA PHE A 73 -3.61 -1.87 -4.27
C PHE A 73 -4.32 -0.59 -4.72
N ARG A 74 -3.81 0.57 -4.30
CA ARG A 74 -4.32 1.87 -4.74
C ARG A 74 -4.04 2.07 -6.24
N SER A 75 -5.01 1.70 -7.06
CA SER A 75 -5.06 2.00 -8.49
C SER A 75 -5.46 3.46 -8.73
N ALA A 76 -5.33 3.95 -9.97
CA ALA A 76 -5.74 5.31 -10.32
C ALA A 76 -7.21 5.58 -9.98
N THR A 77 -8.10 4.58 -10.13
CA THR A 77 -9.52 4.68 -9.76
C THR A 77 -9.80 4.51 -8.26
N GLY A 78 -8.82 4.02 -7.48
CA GLY A 78 -8.95 3.78 -6.04
C GLY A 78 -8.42 4.90 -5.15
N ARG A 79 -7.86 5.98 -5.73
CA ARG A 79 -7.22 7.08 -4.98
C ARG A 79 -8.16 7.80 -4.00
N ASP A 80 -9.43 7.92 -4.35
CA ASP A 80 -10.37 8.80 -3.64
C ASP A 80 -11.47 8.05 -2.88
N SER A 81 -11.33 6.74 -2.72
CA SER A 81 -12.31 5.91 -2.01
C SER A 81 -11.60 5.00 -1.03
N VAL A 82 -12.21 4.78 0.14
CA VAL A 82 -11.70 3.83 1.14
C VAL A 82 -12.79 2.81 1.45
N PRO A 83 -12.51 1.51 1.30
CA PRO A 83 -13.41 0.45 1.69
C PRO A 83 -13.85 0.62 3.17
N PRO A 84 -15.11 0.33 3.55
CA PRO A 84 -15.59 0.56 4.92
C PRO A 84 -14.74 -0.12 6.01
N ASN A 85 -14.21 -1.31 5.71
CA ASN A 85 -13.30 -2.07 6.57
C ASN A 85 -11.95 -1.36 6.81
N PHE A 86 -11.50 -0.48 5.92
CA PHE A 86 -10.29 0.31 6.07
C PHE A 86 -10.48 1.53 6.98
N LYS A 87 -11.67 2.14 6.96
CA LYS A 87 -11.97 3.31 7.80
C LYS A 87 -11.84 2.99 9.30
N ALA A 88 -12.22 1.77 9.69
CA ALA A 88 -12.08 1.28 11.06
C ALA A 88 -10.63 1.20 11.56
N LEU A 89 -9.66 1.11 10.64
CA LEU A 89 -8.23 0.99 10.93
C LEU A 89 -7.47 2.33 10.83
N GLY A 90 -8.17 3.43 10.57
CA GLY A 90 -7.56 4.76 10.43
C GLY A 90 -6.82 4.96 9.10
N VAL A 91 -7.15 4.17 8.07
CA VAL A 91 -6.64 4.41 6.71
C VAL A 91 -7.32 5.65 6.13
N PRO A 92 -6.58 6.68 5.69
CA PRO A 92 -7.15 7.91 5.17
C PRO A 92 -7.70 7.72 3.75
N THR A 93 -8.71 8.53 3.43
CA THR A 93 -9.34 8.54 2.11
C THR A 93 -8.36 8.94 1.02
N SER A 94 -7.70 10.09 1.19
CA SER A 94 -6.63 10.58 0.33
C SER A 94 -5.27 10.56 1.07
N ILE A 95 -4.18 10.52 0.30
CA ILE A 95 -2.81 10.70 0.80
C ILE A 95 -2.17 11.79 -0.04
N ASP A 96 -2.26 13.04 0.44
CA ASP A 96 -1.89 14.23 -0.35
C ASP A 96 -0.40 14.59 -0.19
N ASN A 97 0.15 14.39 1.01
CA ASN A 97 1.54 14.72 1.31
C ASN A 97 2.44 13.50 1.13
N VAL A 98 2.83 13.24 -0.12
CA VAL A 98 3.71 12.12 -0.47
C VAL A 98 5.09 12.56 -0.92
N ILE A 99 6.08 11.72 -0.63
CA ILE A 99 7.41 11.79 -1.23
C ILE A 99 7.73 10.48 -1.95
N ALA A 100 8.55 10.55 -2.99
CA ALA A 100 9.13 9.35 -3.58
C ALA A 100 10.09 8.67 -2.60
N LEU A 101 10.32 7.37 -2.79
CA LEU A 101 11.38 6.66 -2.09
C LEU A 101 12.72 7.38 -2.29
N PRO A 102 13.54 7.55 -1.22
CA PRO A 102 14.86 8.12 -1.37
C PRO A 102 15.69 7.32 -2.37
N GLY A 103 16.46 8.01 -3.21
CA GLY A 103 17.35 7.34 -4.17
C GLY A 103 18.39 6.46 -3.46
N ALA A 104 18.95 5.48 -4.18
CA ALA A 104 19.86 4.48 -3.61
C ALA A 104 21.02 5.08 -2.78
N LYS A 105 21.61 6.20 -3.23
CA LYS A 105 22.67 6.92 -2.49
C LYS A 105 22.17 7.47 -1.15
N ALA A 106 20.97 8.06 -1.13
CA ALA A 106 20.36 8.59 0.10
C ALA A 106 20.00 7.44 1.04
N MET A 107 19.41 6.35 0.54
CA MET A 107 19.11 5.15 1.34
C MET A 107 20.35 4.56 1.98
N LYS A 108 21.47 4.43 1.24
CA LYS A 108 22.74 3.95 1.81
C LYS A 108 23.23 4.82 2.97
N ARG A 109 23.11 6.15 2.86
CA ARG A 109 23.49 7.09 3.93
C ARG A 109 22.58 6.93 5.16
N ILE A 110 21.28 6.78 4.96
CA ILE A 110 20.33 6.54 6.04
C ILE A 110 20.67 5.24 6.78
N LEU A 111 20.87 4.13 6.05
CA LEU A 111 21.24 2.84 6.63
C LEU A 111 22.55 2.92 7.42
N ALA A 112 23.58 3.55 6.85
CA ALA A 112 24.87 3.72 7.53
C ALA A 112 24.76 4.55 8.82
N GLY A 113 23.84 5.51 8.91
CA GLY A 113 23.58 6.26 10.13
C GLY A 113 22.79 5.47 11.18
N LEU A 114 21.87 4.60 10.74
CA LEU A 114 21.08 3.75 11.64
C LEU A 114 21.89 2.59 12.24
N SER A 115 22.86 2.05 11.52
CA SER A 115 23.71 0.93 11.99
C SER A 115 24.79 1.33 13.01
N GLN A 116 24.92 2.61 13.34
CA GLN A 116 25.91 3.11 14.30
C GLN A 116 25.34 3.33 15.72
N ASN A 117 24.04 3.08 15.91
CA ASN A 117 23.36 3.06 17.21
C ASN A 117 22.96 1.63 17.57
#